data_AF-C7NXG6-F1
#
_entry.id   AF-C7NXG6-F1
#
_cell.length_a   1.000
_cell.length_b   1.000
_cell.length_c   1.000
_cell.angle_alpha   90.00
_cell.angle_beta   90.00
_cell.angle_gamma   90.00
#
_symmetry.space_group_name_H-M   'P 1'
#
loop_
_entity.id
_entity.type
_entity.pdbx_description
1 polymer ?
#
loop_
_entity_poly.entity_id
_entity_poly.type
_entity_poly.pdbx_seq_one_letter_code
_entity_poly.pdbx_strand_id
1 'polypeptide(L)' 'MAPVSEREQDSDDARTEPSVSAHQSSPDRTVFTEDGNSDAWIATDLTVEPWE' A
#
# COMPACT_ATOMS: atom_id res chain seq x y z
N MET A 1 -6.26 24.12 -17.16
CA MET A 1 -5.97 22.68 -17.21
C MET A 1 -5.30 22.31 -15.89
N ALA A 2 -5.94 21.47 -15.07
CA ALA A 2 -5.25 20.90 -13.90
C ALA A 2 -4.13 19.98 -14.41
N PRO A 3 -2.98 19.88 -13.73
CA PRO A 3 -1.97 18.90 -14.13
C PRO A 3 -2.60 17.51 -14.02
N VAL A 4 -2.46 16.73 -15.08
CA VAL A 4 -2.79 15.31 -15.05
C VAL A 4 -2.03 14.72 -13.87
N SER A 5 -2.76 14.11 -12.95
CA SER A 5 -2.15 13.40 -11.83
C SER A 5 -1.25 12.33 -12.44
N GLU A 6 0.05 12.31 -12.12
CA GLU A 6 1.05 11.32 -12.57
C GLU A 6 0.71 9.85 -12.20
N ARG A 7 -0.51 9.59 -11.73
CA ARG A 7 -1.06 8.26 -11.44
C ARG A 7 -1.36 7.40 -12.69
N GLU A 8 -0.90 7.81 -13.87
CA GLU A 8 -1.09 7.07 -15.13
C GLU A 8 0.26 6.75 -15.79
N GLN A 9 1.17 6.15 -15.04
CA GLN A 9 2.35 5.51 -15.61
C GLN A 9 2.64 4.17 -14.93
N ASP A 10 1.61 3.36 -14.74
CA ASP A 10 1.81 1.93 -14.51
C ASP A 10 1.40 1.22 -15.80
N SER A 11 2.42 0.75 -16.51
CA SER A 11 2.28 0.18 -17.84
C SER A 11 1.59 -1.17 -17.74
N ASP A 12 0.71 -1.43 -18.70
CA ASP A 12 -0.05 -2.65 -18.92
C ASP A 12 0.87 -3.85 -19.27
N ASP A 13 1.78 -4.24 -18.37
CA ASP A 13 2.68 -5.38 -18.56
C ASP A 13 2.69 -6.24 -17.29
N ALA A 14 1.85 -7.28 -17.29
CA ALA A 14 1.70 -8.29 -16.23
C ALA A 14 1.45 -7.71 -14.82
N ARG A 15 0.18 -7.42 -14.52
CA ARG A 15 -0.36 -6.93 -13.23
C ARG A 15 0.08 -7.81 -12.05
N THR A 16 1.31 -7.64 -11.60
CA THR A 16 1.87 -8.24 -10.41
C THR A 16 1.28 -7.45 -9.26
N GLU A 17 0.53 -8.10 -8.39
CA GLU A 17 0.00 -7.44 -7.21
C GLU A 17 1.18 -6.85 -6.42
N PRO A 18 1.10 -5.57 -5.99
CA PRO A 18 2.21 -4.95 -5.28
C PRO A 18 2.50 -5.74 -4.00
N SER A 19 3.79 -5.95 -3.71
CA SER A 19 4.19 -6.62 -2.48
C SER A 19 4.02 -5.64 -1.31
N VAL A 20 3.09 -5.95 -0.42
CA VAL A 20 2.78 -5.14 0.76
C VAL A 20 3.22 -5.86 2.03
N SER A 21 3.91 -5.14 2.92
CA SER A 21 4.30 -5.62 4.25
C SER A 21 3.48 -4.94 5.34
N ALA A 22 3.12 -5.68 6.40
CA ALA A 22 2.40 -5.16 7.56
C ALA A 22 3.32 -5.05 8.78
N HIS A 23 3.41 -3.87 9.37
CA HIS A 23 4.25 -3.58 10.53
C HIS A 23 3.40 -3.12 11.72
N GLN A 24 3.54 -3.77 12.87
CA GLN A 24 2.90 -3.29 14.10
C GLN A 24 3.76 -2.17 14.71
N SER A 25 3.42 -0.91 14.43
CA SER A 25 4.18 0.25 14.94
C SER A 25 3.93 0.54 16.42
N SER A 26 2.79 0.08 16.94
CA SER A 26 2.37 0.16 18.34
C SER A 26 1.30 -0.91 18.60
N PRO A 27 0.95 -1.23 19.86
CA PRO A 27 -0.02 -2.28 20.17
C PRO A 27 -1.32 -2.20 19.35
N ASP A 28 -1.85 -0.98 19.18
CA ASP A 28 -3.14 -0.73 18.51
C ASP A 28 -3.00 -0.15 17.09
N ARG A 29 -1.83 -0.27 16.44
CA ARG A 29 -1.63 0.31 15.09
C ARG A 29 -0.80 -0.58 14.18
N THR A 30 -1.34 -0.81 12.99
CA THR A 30 -0.66 -1.48 11.88
C THR A 30 -0.36 -0.46 10.77
N VAL A 31 0.85 -0.52 10.21
CA VAL A 31 1.26 0.25 9.04
C VAL A 31 1.56 -0.71 7.90
N PHE A 32 0.84 -0.54 6.80
CA PHE A 32 1.09 -1.23 5.55
C PHE A 32 2.01 -0.40 4.67
N THR A 33 3.03 -1.01 4.07
CA THR A 33 4.01 -0.35 3.19
C THR A 33 4.21 -1.16 1.92
N GLU A 34 4.31 -0.47 0.78
CA GLU A 34 4.65 -1.06 -0.52
C GLU A 34 6.17 -1.17 -0.71
N ASP A 35 6.65 -2.30 -1.22
CA ASP A 35 8.07 -2.47 -1.54
C ASP A 35 8.49 -1.54 -2.69
N GLY A 36 9.66 -0.91 -2.55
CA GLY A 36 10.17 0.02 -3.56
C GLY A 36 9.46 1.38 -3.62
N ASN A 37 8.43 1.62 -2.80
CA ASN A 37 7.69 2.88 -2.76
C ASN A 37 7.49 3.37 -1.31
N SER A 38 8.47 4.12 -0.81
CA SER A 38 8.49 4.59 0.58
C SER A 38 7.41 5.62 0.93
N ASP A 39 6.82 6.27 -0.08
CA ASP A 39 5.75 7.26 0.12
C ASP A 39 4.36 6.61 0.18
N ALA A 40 4.22 5.35 -0.27
CA ALA A 40 2.97 4.60 -0.25
C ALA A 40 2.81 3.79 1.05
N TRP A 41 2.26 4.44 2.08
CA TRP A 41 1.92 3.78 3.34
C TRP A 41 0.51 4.08 3.82
N ILE A 42 -0.07 3.11 4.52
CA ILE A 42 -1.40 3.21 5.13
C ILE A 42 -1.27 2.80 6.59
N ALA A 43 -1.58 3.71 7.51
CA ALA A 43 -1.71 3.38 8.93
C ALA A 43 -3.18 3.22 9.30
N THR A 44 -3.49 2.15 10.03
CA THR A 44 -4.85 1.83 10.49
C THR A 44 -4.80 1.32 11.94
N ASP A 45 -5.84 1.62 12.70
CA ASP A 45 -6.11 1.06 14.03
C ASP A 45 -6.91 -0.26 13.97
N LEU A 46 -7.41 -0.65 12.79
CA LEU A 46 -8.11 -1.91 12.57
C LEU A 46 -7.43 -2.75 11.49
N THR A 47 -7.00 -3.95 11.87
CA THR A 47 -6.57 -5.03 10.98
C THR A 47 -7.35 -6.28 11.37
N VAL A 48 -7.79 -7.06 10.39
CA VAL A 48 -8.51 -8.31 10.60
C VAL A 48 -7.71 -9.49 10.05
N GLU A 49 -7.82 -10.64 10.70
CA GLU A 49 -7.23 -11.87 10.18
C GLU A 49 -7.99 -12.32 8.92
N PRO A 50 -7.29 -12.92 7.94
CA PRO A 50 -7.94 -13.48 6.76
C PRO A 50 -8.90 -14.60 7.16
N TRP A 51 -9.97 -14.76 6.38
CA TRP A 51 -10.83 -15.93 6.50
C TRP A 51 -10.11 -17.18 5.99
N GLU A 52 -10.43 -18.34 6.58
CA GLU A 52 -10.00 -19.65 6.08
C GLU A 52 -10.81 -20.10 4.85
#